data_AF-A0A328B5S3-F1
#
_entry.id   AF-A0A328B5S3-F1
#
_cell.length_a   1.000
_cell.length_b   1.000
_cell.length_c   1.000
_cell.angle_alpha   90.00
_cell.angle_beta   90.00
_cell.angle_gamma   90.00
#
_symmetry.space_group_name_H-M   'P 1'
#
loop_
_entity.id
_entity.type
_entity.pdbx_description
1 polymer ?
#
loop_
_entity_poly.entity_id
_entity_poly.type
_entity_poly.pdbx_seq_one_letter_code
_entity_poly.pdbx_strand_id
1 'polypeptide(L)'
;MLADLVVGCALAVLVGGFAAYLWSLTGARIPQDPDYFNADFDRITRNYLDPLSSFHRLNVHPLFGLVCIAFQHLFAGATDMRRPFQLLSAFNGAAFALTLYACLRTWDCRRLAAAAAVLFGAAFGSFIYWAGMPEEHFLGGLTVLGVFIMARRVPADPARRGLHSAAMFALAYSLTVTNAMAWLFAQVRYDSLLRRRIRAFLAENIRRIPEHVLAVLAGLGIIAIGMAITWYGLYNRLMGRLLDIFREGKYVTADTSAFYGGLHAVGLVSPELPLAWLVNLLAVAGLAVGVWRLRRGPIFIPLFGLFGFLLHCAYQRPLAFLFAPEYGPAVAASLALTLCAIAPRAAPAALLAATLGLGAANFEAYRQTLATDAPRTLPLASYGLVQPAPRSIPPLPPGILRTP
;
A
#
# COMPACT_ATOMS: atom_id res chain seq x y z
N MET A 1 -22.94 -10.17 13.27
CA MET A 1 -21.60 -10.81 13.30
C MET A 1 -21.50 -11.95 12.31
N LEU A 2 -22.24 -13.07 12.47
CA LEU A 2 -22.16 -14.22 11.54
C LEU A 2 -22.38 -13.84 10.07
N ALA A 3 -23.43 -13.06 9.78
CA ALA A 3 -23.68 -12.60 8.41
C ALA A 3 -22.57 -11.73 7.83
N ASP A 4 -21.88 -10.92 8.65
CA ASP A 4 -20.75 -10.12 8.18
C ASP A 4 -19.51 -10.99 7.93
N LEU A 5 -19.31 -12.05 8.72
CA LEU A 5 -18.25 -13.04 8.51
C LEU A 5 -18.46 -13.80 7.20
N VAL A 6 -19.67 -14.31 6.95
CA VAL A 6 -20.01 -15.05 5.72
C VAL A 6 -19.78 -14.18 4.48
N VAL A 7 -20.27 -12.93 4.49
CA VAL A 7 -20.06 -11.99 3.38
C VAL A 7 -18.58 -11.66 3.20
N GLY A 8 -17.86 -11.39 4.29
CA GLY A 8 -16.42 -11.13 4.25
C GLY A 8 -15.63 -12.29 3.65
N CYS A 9 -15.90 -13.53 4.08
CA CYS A 9 -15.25 -14.74 3.55
C CYS A 9 -15.60 -14.96 2.06
N ALA A 10 -16.85 -14.79 1.66
CA ALA A 10 -17.26 -14.91 0.26
C ALA A 10 -16.54 -13.89 -0.62
N LEU A 11 -16.44 -12.64 -0.18
CA LEU A 11 -15.68 -11.59 -0.89
C LEU A 11 -14.19 -11.91 -0.92
N ALA A 12 -13.62 -12.43 0.17
CA ALA A 12 -12.20 -12.79 0.23
C ALA A 12 -11.86 -13.89 -0.78
N VAL A 13 -12.69 -14.93 -0.89
CA VAL A 13 -12.53 -16.00 -1.89
C VAL A 13 -12.68 -15.45 -3.31
N LEU A 14 -13.70 -14.64 -3.56
CA LEU A 14 -13.96 -14.08 -4.89
C LEU A 14 -12.84 -13.16 -5.35
N VAL A 15 -12.46 -12.16 -4.54
CA VAL A 15 -11.46 -11.15 -4.90
C VAL A 15 -10.04 -11.73 -4.83
N GLY A 16 -9.77 -12.65 -3.91
CA GLY A 16 -8.52 -13.41 -3.90
C GLY A 16 -8.38 -14.30 -5.13
N GLY A 17 -9.43 -15.03 -5.51
CA GLY A 17 -9.45 -15.80 -6.76
C GLY A 17 -9.23 -14.92 -7.99
N PHE A 18 -9.84 -13.73 -8.03
CA PHE A 18 -9.61 -12.76 -9.11
C PHE A 18 -8.16 -12.26 -9.16
N ALA A 19 -7.54 -11.93 -8.02
CA ALA A 19 -6.13 -11.54 -7.97
C ALA A 19 -5.18 -12.67 -8.40
N ALA A 20 -5.48 -13.92 -8.03
CA ALA A 20 -4.75 -15.11 -8.49
C ALA A 20 -4.90 -15.34 -10.01
N TYR A 21 -6.07 -15.02 -10.56
CA TYR A 21 -6.32 -15.05 -11.99
C TYR A 21 -5.52 -13.95 -12.72
N LEU A 22 -5.50 -12.72 -12.20
CA LEU A 22 -4.68 -11.64 -12.75
C LEU A 22 -3.20 -12.04 -12.84
N TRP A 23 -2.64 -12.66 -11.79
CA TRP A 23 -1.29 -13.22 -11.85
C TRP A 23 -1.13 -14.28 -12.96
N SER A 24 -2.11 -15.16 -13.15
CA SER A 24 -2.02 -16.18 -14.21
C SER A 24 -1.97 -15.57 -15.62
N LEU A 25 -2.59 -14.40 -15.83
CA LEU A 25 -2.59 -13.69 -17.10
C LEU A 25 -1.23 -13.10 -17.46
N THR A 26 -0.38 -12.80 -16.48
CA THR A 26 0.99 -12.33 -16.75
C THR A 26 1.88 -13.45 -17.30
N GLY A 27 1.40 -14.71 -17.29
CA GLY A 27 2.21 -15.87 -17.66
C GLY A 27 3.39 -16.09 -16.71
N ALA A 28 3.27 -15.63 -15.46
CA ALA A 28 4.35 -15.56 -14.48
C ALA A 28 5.60 -14.82 -15.01
N ARG A 29 5.34 -13.73 -15.74
CA ARG A 29 6.37 -12.80 -16.16
C ARG A 29 6.29 -11.54 -15.31
N ILE A 30 7.46 -10.99 -15.01
CA ILE A 30 7.60 -9.80 -14.15
C ILE A 30 8.00 -8.62 -15.05
N PRO A 31 7.29 -7.48 -15.00
CA PRO A 31 7.70 -6.26 -15.69
C PRO A 31 9.13 -5.86 -15.29
N GLN A 32 9.99 -5.60 -16.27
CA GLN A 32 11.39 -5.19 -16.07
C GLN A 32 11.59 -3.67 -16.11
N ASP A 33 10.53 -2.91 -16.36
CA ASP A 33 10.64 -1.49 -16.65
C ASP A 33 10.67 -0.67 -15.35
N PRO A 34 11.76 0.06 -15.04
CA PRO A 34 11.82 0.94 -13.88
C PRO A 34 10.77 2.06 -13.93
N ASP A 35 10.22 2.36 -15.12
CA ASP A 35 9.18 3.36 -15.33
C ASP A 35 7.76 2.78 -15.27
N TYR A 36 7.57 1.47 -15.03
CA TYR A 36 6.24 0.87 -14.81
C TYR A 36 5.68 1.36 -13.47
N PHE A 37 5.11 2.57 -13.51
CA PHE A 37 4.61 3.31 -12.36
C PHE A 37 5.63 3.47 -11.21
N ASN A 38 6.95 3.51 -11.50
CA ASN A 38 8.05 3.54 -10.51
C ASN A 38 8.15 2.33 -9.57
N ALA A 39 7.50 1.21 -9.89
CA ALA A 39 7.67 0.01 -9.09
C ALA A 39 8.97 -0.69 -9.44
N ASP A 40 9.72 -1.07 -8.40
CA ASP A 40 10.99 -1.78 -8.55
C ASP A 40 10.74 -3.29 -8.45
N PHE A 41 9.93 -3.82 -9.37
CA PHE A 41 9.48 -5.21 -9.33
C PHE A 41 10.62 -6.23 -9.31
N ASP A 42 11.71 -5.94 -10.04
CA ASP A 42 12.87 -6.81 -10.09
C ASP A 42 13.50 -6.97 -8.71
N ARG A 43 13.74 -5.85 -8.00
CA ARG A 43 14.23 -5.87 -6.62
C ARG A 43 13.24 -6.56 -5.69
N ILE A 44 11.96 -6.23 -5.77
CA ILE A 44 10.95 -6.73 -4.83
C ILE A 44 10.78 -8.24 -4.98
N THR A 45 10.75 -8.72 -6.22
CA THR A 45 10.73 -10.17 -6.50
C THR A 45 11.99 -10.82 -5.95
N ARG A 46 13.19 -10.24 -6.16
CA ARG A 46 14.42 -10.77 -5.56
C ARG A 46 14.35 -10.82 -4.04
N ASN A 47 13.77 -9.83 -3.38
CA ASN A 47 13.57 -9.86 -1.93
C ASN A 47 12.68 -11.02 -1.49
N TYR A 48 11.69 -11.44 -2.28
CA TYR A 48 10.90 -12.64 -1.99
C TYR A 48 11.65 -13.96 -2.22
N LEU A 49 12.68 -13.95 -3.08
CA LEU A 49 13.37 -15.17 -3.54
C LEU A 49 14.71 -15.41 -2.83
N ASP A 50 15.46 -14.35 -2.53
CA ASP A 50 16.82 -14.41 -2.01
C ASP A 50 16.90 -13.73 -0.63
N PRO A 51 17.17 -14.47 0.45
CA PRO A 51 17.38 -13.90 1.79
C PRO A 51 18.61 -12.98 1.85
N LEU A 52 19.53 -13.08 0.89
CA LEU A 52 20.71 -12.23 0.78
C LEU A 52 20.51 -11.03 -0.16
N SER A 53 19.29 -10.85 -0.68
CA SER A 53 18.94 -9.69 -1.51
C SER A 53 19.15 -8.36 -0.76
N SER A 54 19.24 -7.28 -1.52
CA SER A 54 19.41 -5.93 -0.97
C SER A 54 18.10 -5.39 -0.41
N PHE A 55 17.97 -5.44 0.93
CA PHE A 55 16.92 -4.76 1.68
C PHE A 55 17.28 -3.29 2.00
N HIS A 56 18.09 -2.60 1.19
CA HIS A 56 18.57 -1.24 1.48
C HIS A 56 17.44 -0.20 1.73
N ARG A 57 16.22 -0.45 1.24
CA ARG A 57 15.04 0.40 1.48
C ARG A 57 14.30 0.11 2.79
N LEU A 58 14.91 -0.53 3.78
CA LEU A 58 14.32 -0.64 5.13
C LEU A 58 14.04 0.73 5.77
N ASN A 59 14.66 1.80 5.30
CA ASN A 59 14.32 3.17 5.67
C ASN A 59 13.00 3.70 5.06
N VAL A 60 12.47 3.06 4.01
CA VAL A 60 11.20 3.41 3.33
C VAL A 60 10.11 2.35 3.55
N HIS A 61 10.50 1.09 3.75
CA HIS A 61 9.62 -0.06 3.97
C HIS A 61 10.07 -0.89 5.20
N PRO A 62 9.98 -0.35 6.43
CA PRO A 62 10.67 -0.89 7.60
C PRO A 62 10.37 -2.35 7.93
N LEU A 63 9.13 -2.80 7.74
CA LEU A 63 8.70 -4.16 8.09
C LEU A 63 8.49 -5.06 6.86
N PHE A 64 8.77 -4.59 5.65
CA PHE A 64 8.57 -5.39 4.45
C PHE A 64 9.50 -6.62 4.42
N GLY A 65 10.69 -6.52 4.99
CA GLY A 65 11.59 -7.67 5.14
C GLY A 65 10.96 -8.83 5.92
N LEU A 66 10.12 -8.58 6.94
CA LEU A 66 9.39 -9.64 7.64
C LEU A 66 8.42 -10.39 6.72
N VAL A 67 7.77 -9.68 5.80
CA VAL A 67 6.87 -10.29 4.81
C VAL A 67 7.66 -11.20 3.87
N CYS A 68 8.81 -10.73 3.41
CA CYS A 68 9.71 -11.51 2.56
C CYS A 68 10.23 -12.76 3.27
N ILE A 69 10.71 -12.64 4.51
CA ILE A 69 11.18 -13.76 5.34
C ILE A 69 10.07 -14.80 5.52
N ALA A 70 8.86 -14.35 5.89
CA ALA A 70 7.73 -15.25 6.08
C ALA A 70 7.40 -16.02 4.79
N PHE A 71 7.40 -15.32 3.65
CA PHE A 71 7.16 -15.94 2.34
C PHE A 71 8.26 -16.96 1.99
N GLN A 72 9.53 -16.59 2.14
CA GLN A 72 10.67 -17.48 1.90
C GLN A 72 10.59 -18.75 2.74
N HIS A 73 10.25 -18.64 4.04
CA HIS A 73 10.10 -19.80 4.91
C HIS A 73 8.91 -20.69 4.53
N LEU A 74 7.77 -20.10 4.20
CA LEU A 74 6.58 -20.86 3.78
C LEU A 74 6.81 -21.64 2.48
N PHE A 75 7.66 -21.14 1.59
CA PHE A 75 7.88 -21.70 0.25
C PHE A 75 9.32 -22.18 0.00
N ALA A 76 10.13 -22.39 1.03
CA ALA A 76 11.54 -22.79 0.91
C ALA A 76 11.76 -24.09 0.11
N GLY A 77 10.76 -24.98 0.08
CA GLY A 77 10.80 -26.24 -0.66
C GLY A 77 10.19 -26.17 -2.07
N ALA A 78 9.71 -25.01 -2.52
CA ALA A 78 9.08 -24.88 -3.82
C ALA A 78 10.12 -24.93 -4.96
N THR A 79 9.98 -25.88 -5.88
CA THR A 79 10.81 -25.99 -7.09
C THR A 79 10.30 -25.13 -8.24
N ASP A 80 9.08 -24.59 -8.12
CA ASP A 80 8.48 -23.65 -9.06
C ASP A 80 7.76 -22.54 -8.29
N MET A 81 8.24 -21.30 -8.46
CA MET A 81 7.74 -20.13 -7.74
C MET A 81 6.45 -19.55 -8.33
N ARG A 82 5.95 -20.06 -9.47
CA ARG A 82 4.70 -19.60 -10.08
C ARG A 82 3.51 -19.75 -9.15
N ARG A 83 3.39 -20.91 -8.49
CA ARG A 83 2.30 -21.19 -7.54
C ARG A 83 2.43 -20.37 -6.24
N PRO A 84 3.59 -20.30 -5.57
CA PRO A 84 3.80 -19.38 -4.45
C PRO A 84 3.39 -17.94 -4.72
N PHE A 85 3.81 -17.35 -5.85
CA PHE A 85 3.39 -15.99 -6.20
C PHE A 85 1.90 -15.90 -6.51
N GLN A 86 1.30 -16.91 -7.16
CA GLN A 86 -0.15 -16.95 -7.34
C GLN A 86 -0.91 -16.94 -6.01
N LEU A 87 -0.42 -17.70 -5.02
CA LEU A 87 -0.99 -17.73 -3.67
C LEU A 87 -0.79 -16.39 -2.95
N LEU A 88 0.35 -15.72 -3.14
CA LEU A 88 0.57 -14.36 -2.62
C LEU A 88 -0.42 -13.37 -3.23
N SER A 89 -0.65 -13.42 -4.54
CA SER A 89 -1.66 -12.59 -5.21
C SER A 89 -3.07 -12.89 -4.68
N ALA A 90 -3.39 -14.18 -4.49
CA ALA A 90 -4.66 -14.59 -3.88
C ALA A 90 -4.83 -14.02 -2.46
N PHE A 91 -3.77 -14.09 -1.65
CA PHE A 91 -3.73 -13.53 -0.31
C PHE A 91 -3.92 -12.00 -0.34
N ASN A 92 -3.24 -11.29 -1.24
CA ASN A 92 -3.38 -9.84 -1.41
C ASN A 92 -4.82 -9.46 -1.73
N GLY A 93 -5.45 -10.14 -2.69
CA GLY A 93 -6.87 -9.91 -3.03
C GLY A 93 -7.82 -10.20 -1.86
N ALA A 94 -7.60 -11.30 -1.14
CA ALA A 94 -8.39 -11.66 0.03
C ALA A 94 -8.24 -10.64 1.17
N ALA A 95 -7.00 -10.23 1.48
CA ALA A 95 -6.68 -9.26 2.50
C ALA A 95 -7.26 -7.89 2.17
N PHE A 96 -7.19 -7.45 0.91
CA PHE A 96 -7.89 -6.25 0.43
C PHE A 96 -9.39 -6.32 0.68
N ALA A 97 -10.05 -7.40 0.25
CA ALA A 97 -11.49 -7.55 0.41
C ALA A 97 -11.91 -7.51 1.88
N LEU A 98 -11.21 -8.24 2.75
CA LEU A 98 -11.50 -8.29 4.18
C LEU A 98 -11.28 -6.95 4.87
N THR A 99 -10.14 -6.30 4.62
CA THR A 99 -9.80 -5.03 5.27
C THR A 99 -10.68 -3.88 4.80
N LEU A 100 -10.97 -3.79 3.49
CA LEU A 100 -11.88 -2.77 2.96
C LEU A 100 -13.31 -2.99 3.45
N TYR A 101 -13.80 -4.23 3.44
CA TYR A 101 -15.11 -4.56 3.99
C TYR A 101 -15.20 -4.20 5.48
N ALA A 102 -14.21 -4.62 6.28
CA ALA A 102 -14.14 -4.33 7.71
C ALA A 102 -14.07 -2.82 7.98
N CYS A 103 -13.31 -2.07 7.18
CA CYS A 103 -13.24 -0.61 7.25
C CYS A 103 -14.64 0.00 7.05
N LEU A 104 -15.32 -0.33 5.95
CA LEU A 104 -16.64 0.22 5.66
C LEU A 104 -17.68 -0.17 6.72
N ARG A 105 -17.65 -1.41 7.22
CA ARG A 105 -18.54 -1.85 8.29
C ARG A 105 -18.27 -1.15 9.62
N THR A 106 -17.00 -0.82 9.90
CA THR A 106 -16.59 -0.06 11.09
C THR A 106 -17.12 1.38 11.07
N TRP A 107 -17.30 1.93 9.87
CA TRP A 107 -17.90 3.25 9.64
C TRP A 107 -19.39 3.18 9.26
N ASP A 108 -20.09 2.16 9.76
CA ASP A 108 -21.54 2.03 9.72
C ASP A 108 -22.18 1.90 8.32
N CYS A 109 -21.39 1.59 7.27
CA CYS A 109 -21.95 1.29 5.95
C CYS A 109 -22.79 0.02 5.97
N ARG A 110 -23.96 0.04 5.30
CA ARG A 110 -24.82 -1.15 5.17
C ARG A 110 -24.06 -2.30 4.50
N ARG A 111 -24.38 -3.53 4.90
CA ARG A 111 -23.68 -4.75 4.44
C ARG A 111 -23.57 -4.86 2.91
N LEU A 112 -24.69 -4.64 2.22
CA LEU A 112 -24.75 -4.68 0.76
C LEU A 112 -23.92 -3.56 0.11
N ALA A 113 -23.91 -2.35 0.69
CA ALA A 113 -23.10 -1.25 0.20
C ALA A 113 -21.59 -1.51 0.42
N ALA A 114 -21.22 -2.07 1.56
CA ALA A 114 -19.84 -2.46 1.85
C ALA A 114 -19.35 -3.57 0.91
N ALA A 115 -20.19 -4.58 0.62
CA ALA A 115 -19.86 -5.61 -0.35
C ALA A 115 -19.71 -5.06 -1.78
N ALA A 116 -20.65 -4.21 -2.22
CA ALA A 116 -20.57 -3.53 -3.50
C ALA A 116 -19.32 -2.65 -3.61
N ALA A 117 -18.93 -1.97 -2.53
CA ALA A 117 -17.73 -1.15 -2.47
C ALA A 117 -16.43 -1.96 -2.55
N VAL A 118 -16.40 -3.19 -2.02
CA VAL A 118 -15.25 -4.09 -2.19
C VAL A 118 -15.09 -4.48 -3.65
N LEU A 119 -16.18 -4.84 -4.33
CA LEU A 119 -16.15 -5.15 -5.76
C LEU A 119 -15.74 -3.92 -6.58
N PHE A 120 -16.27 -2.74 -6.23
CA PHE A 120 -15.88 -1.47 -6.84
C PHE A 120 -14.39 -1.18 -6.66
N GLY A 121 -13.85 -1.40 -5.46
CA GLY A 121 -12.41 -1.25 -5.21
C GLY A 121 -11.57 -2.27 -5.99
N ALA A 122 -12.05 -3.52 -6.14
CA ALA A 122 -11.39 -4.54 -6.95
C ALA A 122 -11.43 -4.23 -8.46
N ALA A 123 -12.33 -3.35 -8.90
CA ALA A 123 -12.40 -2.86 -10.28
C ALA A 123 -11.49 -1.65 -10.55
N PHE A 124 -10.75 -1.14 -9.55
CA PHE A 124 -9.82 -0.01 -9.75
C PHE A 124 -8.58 -0.47 -10.53
N GLY A 125 -8.01 0.45 -11.32
CA GLY A 125 -6.72 0.26 -11.96
C GLY A 125 -5.64 -0.13 -10.94
N SER A 126 -5.57 0.58 -9.81
CA SER A 126 -4.68 0.23 -8.70
C SER A 126 -4.84 -1.19 -8.15
N PHE A 127 -6.02 -1.82 -8.27
CA PHE A 127 -6.19 -3.21 -7.84
C PHE A 127 -5.82 -4.15 -8.98
N ILE A 128 -6.37 -3.94 -10.18
CA ILE A 128 -6.20 -4.83 -11.34
C ILE A 128 -4.71 -4.95 -11.73
N TYR A 129 -3.96 -3.85 -11.68
CA TYR A 129 -2.54 -3.87 -12.03
C TYR A 129 -1.67 -4.51 -10.94
N TRP A 130 -2.01 -4.32 -9.66
CA TRP A 130 -1.07 -4.59 -8.56
C TRP A 130 -1.43 -5.77 -7.67
N ALA A 131 -2.71 -6.13 -7.55
CA ALA A 131 -3.12 -7.26 -6.72
C ALA A 131 -2.55 -8.59 -7.24
N GLY A 132 -2.30 -8.67 -8.54
CA GLY A 132 -1.64 -9.79 -9.19
C GLY A 132 -0.13 -9.85 -8.97
N MET A 133 0.53 -8.76 -8.54
CA MET A 133 1.99 -8.64 -8.55
C MET A 133 2.58 -8.66 -7.12
N PRO A 134 3.81 -9.16 -6.94
CA PRO A 134 4.52 -9.08 -5.67
C PRO A 134 5.02 -7.65 -5.44
N GLU A 135 4.20 -6.81 -4.82
CA GLU A 135 4.49 -5.38 -4.61
C GLU A 135 4.20 -4.96 -3.16
N GLU A 136 5.14 -4.28 -2.49
CA GLU A 136 4.97 -3.78 -1.12
C GLU A 136 3.94 -2.65 -1.00
N HIS A 137 3.81 -1.79 -2.01
CA HIS A 137 2.94 -0.62 -1.92
C HIS A 137 1.45 -1.02 -1.83
N PHE A 138 1.06 -2.14 -2.44
CA PHE A 138 -0.31 -2.68 -2.30
C PHE A 138 -0.59 -3.09 -0.86
N LEU A 139 0.36 -3.76 -0.21
CA LEU A 139 0.28 -4.08 1.22
C LEU A 139 0.27 -2.81 2.07
N GLY A 140 1.03 -1.77 1.68
CA GLY A 140 0.98 -0.45 2.29
C GLY A 140 -0.43 0.16 2.27
N GLY A 141 -1.16 0.04 1.16
CA GLY A 141 -2.56 0.47 1.09
C GLY A 141 -3.47 -0.28 2.08
N LEU A 142 -3.18 -1.54 2.38
CA LEU A 142 -3.91 -2.31 3.41
C LEU A 142 -3.63 -1.79 4.83
N THR A 143 -2.40 -1.35 5.11
CA THR A 143 -2.09 -0.78 6.43
C THR A 143 -2.81 0.55 6.66
N VAL A 144 -3.01 1.35 5.59
CA VAL A 144 -3.85 2.56 5.64
C VAL A 144 -5.31 2.23 5.98
N LEU A 145 -5.89 1.18 5.38
CA LEU A 145 -7.23 0.73 5.77
C LEU A 145 -7.29 0.27 7.23
N GLY A 146 -6.24 -0.39 7.72
CA GLY A 146 -6.10 -0.74 9.12
C GLY A 146 -6.08 0.49 10.04
N VAL A 147 -5.37 1.55 9.66
CA VAL A 147 -5.40 2.85 10.36
C VAL A 147 -6.82 3.41 10.39
N PHE A 148 -7.56 3.35 9.27
CA PHE A 148 -8.94 3.83 9.21
C PHE A 148 -9.89 3.06 10.13
N ILE A 149 -9.67 1.75 10.29
CA ILE A 149 -10.41 0.90 11.24
C ILE A 149 -10.07 1.31 12.69
N MET A 150 -8.77 1.41 13.02
CA MET A 150 -8.30 1.78 14.36
C MET A 150 -8.79 3.17 14.78
N ALA A 151 -8.77 4.15 13.87
CA ALA A 151 -9.18 5.52 14.12
C ALA A 151 -10.63 5.66 14.61
N ARG A 152 -11.51 4.69 14.32
CA ARG A 152 -12.90 4.70 14.82
C ARG A 152 -12.98 4.44 16.33
N ARG A 153 -12.04 3.67 16.89
CA ARG A 153 -12.12 3.14 18.27
C ARG A 153 -11.01 3.68 19.15
N VAL A 154 -11.09 4.97 19.47
CA VAL A 154 -10.13 5.62 20.37
C VAL A 154 -10.47 5.30 21.83
N PRO A 155 -9.55 4.71 22.62
CA PRO A 155 -9.78 4.46 24.03
C PRO A 155 -10.02 5.73 24.85
N ALA A 156 -10.93 5.65 25.82
CA ALA A 156 -11.19 6.74 26.77
C ALA A 156 -10.00 6.95 27.73
N ASP A 157 -9.41 5.86 28.21
CA ASP A 157 -8.24 5.88 29.09
C ASP A 157 -7.01 6.52 28.41
N PRO A 158 -6.34 7.51 29.04
CA PRO A 158 -5.20 8.21 28.43
C PRO A 158 -4.01 7.31 28.08
N ALA A 159 -3.65 6.36 28.94
CA ALA A 159 -2.50 5.48 28.72
C ALA A 159 -2.75 4.53 27.55
N ARG A 160 -3.94 3.90 27.53
CA ARG A 160 -4.38 3.06 26.41
C ARG A 160 -4.53 3.85 25.12
N ARG A 161 -4.93 5.12 25.19
CA ARG A 161 -5.00 6.01 24.02
C ARG A 161 -3.61 6.30 23.45
N GLY A 162 -2.62 6.55 24.32
CA GLY A 162 -1.23 6.71 23.91
C GLY A 162 -0.71 5.47 23.19
N LEU A 163 -0.88 4.29 23.79
CA LEU A 163 -0.48 3.01 23.18
C LEU A 163 -1.23 2.73 21.86
N HIS A 164 -2.53 2.99 21.82
CA HIS A 164 -3.33 2.87 20.60
C HIS A 164 -2.81 3.77 19.49
N SER A 165 -2.47 5.02 19.80
CA SER A 165 -1.89 5.97 18.84
C SER A 165 -0.53 5.50 18.34
N ALA A 166 0.32 4.96 19.22
CA ALA A 166 1.63 4.40 18.87
C ALA A 166 1.51 3.18 17.94
N ALA A 167 0.58 2.25 18.25
CA ALA A 167 0.30 1.09 17.42
C ALA A 167 -0.25 1.50 16.04
N MET A 168 -1.12 2.51 16.00
CA MET A 168 -1.66 3.05 14.73
C MET A 168 -0.56 3.73 13.91
N PHE A 169 0.37 4.46 14.55
CA PHE A 169 1.54 5.02 13.86
C PHE A 169 2.44 3.92 13.30
N ALA A 170 2.78 2.92 14.11
CA ALA A 170 3.59 1.79 13.67
C ALA A 170 2.94 1.05 12.49
N LEU A 171 1.64 0.80 12.55
CA LEU A 171 0.90 0.21 11.43
C LEU A 171 1.00 1.07 10.17
N ALA A 172 0.76 2.37 10.28
CA ALA A 172 0.87 3.31 9.17
C ALA A 172 2.28 3.29 8.56
N TYR A 173 3.31 3.43 9.39
CA TYR A 173 4.71 3.54 8.98
C TYR A 173 5.35 2.21 8.54
N SER A 174 4.72 1.07 8.83
CA SER A 174 5.31 -0.27 8.71
C SER A 174 5.80 -0.63 7.31
N LEU A 175 4.98 -0.39 6.28
CA LEU A 175 5.29 -0.80 4.90
C LEU A 175 5.60 0.37 3.98
N THR A 176 5.09 1.56 4.26
CA THR A 176 5.43 2.76 3.47
C THR A 176 5.47 3.94 4.41
N VAL A 177 6.63 4.59 4.57
CA VAL A 177 6.77 5.69 5.53
C VAL A 177 5.83 6.87 5.28
N THR A 178 5.45 7.11 4.02
CA THR A 178 4.49 8.15 3.62
C THR A 178 3.08 7.91 4.18
N ASN A 179 2.74 6.65 4.50
CA ASN A 179 1.45 6.31 5.11
C ASN A 179 1.32 6.84 6.55
N ALA A 180 2.40 7.29 7.20
CA ALA A 180 2.32 8.05 8.46
C ALA A 180 1.39 9.27 8.37
N MET A 181 1.14 9.79 7.16
CA MET A 181 0.13 10.83 6.95
C MET A 181 -1.30 10.38 7.21
N ALA A 182 -1.64 9.09 6.98
CA ALA A 182 -2.94 8.55 7.36
C ALA A 182 -3.14 8.61 8.89
N TRP A 183 -2.10 8.24 9.66
CA TRP A 183 -2.11 8.39 11.11
C TRP A 183 -2.22 9.85 11.51
N LEU A 184 -1.41 10.73 10.93
CA LEU A 184 -1.41 12.16 11.28
C LEU A 184 -2.80 12.78 11.05
N PHE A 185 -3.41 12.56 9.89
CA PHE A 185 -4.75 13.06 9.61
C PHE A 185 -5.80 12.47 10.58
N ALA A 186 -5.69 11.19 10.95
CA ALA A 186 -6.58 10.61 11.95
C ALA A 186 -6.43 11.25 13.35
N GLN A 187 -5.29 11.87 13.66
CA GLN A 187 -5.06 12.55 14.93
C GLN A 187 -5.57 14.00 15.00
N VAL A 188 -5.72 14.65 13.86
CA VAL A 188 -6.10 16.07 13.78
C VAL A 188 -7.54 16.28 14.24
N ARG A 189 -7.76 17.31 15.07
CA ARG A 189 -9.11 17.74 15.48
C ARG A 189 -9.68 18.75 14.51
N TYR A 190 -10.59 18.32 13.65
CA TYR A 190 -11.16 19.16 12.59
C TYR A 190 -12.33 20.05 13.05
N ASP A 191 -12.94 19.81 14.22
CA ASP A 191 -14.16 20.50 14.66
C ASP A 191 -14.04 22.02 14.70
N SER A 192 -12.89 22.54 15.16
CA SER A 192 -12.66 23.98 15.22
C SER A 192 -12.33 24.58 13.85
N LEU A 193 -11.68 23.82 12.96
CA LEU A 193 -11.46 24.22 11.56
C LEU A 193 -12.79 24.32 10.81
N LEU A 194 -13.65 23.32 10.96
CA LEU A 194 -14.97 23.26 10.33
C LEU A 194 -15.92 24.37 10.81
N ARG A 195 -15.70 24.91 12.02
CA ARG A 195 -16.39 26.10 12.56
C ARG A 195 -15.68 27.41 12.22
N ARG A 196 -14.68 27.40 11.33
CA ARG A 196 -13.87 28.56 10.91
C ARG A 196 -13.11 29.24 12.06
N ARG A 197 -12.85 28.51 13.15
CA ARG A 197 -12.11 29.02 14.32
C ARG A 197 -10.65 28.61 14.24
N ILE A 198 -9.90 29.25 13.33
CA ILE A 198 -8.51 28.88 13.01
C ILE A 198 -7.60 28.93 14.24
N ARG A 199 -7.70 29.98 15.07
CA ARG A 199 -6.90 30.09 16.31
C ARG A 199 -7.18 28.94 17.28
N ALA A 200 -8.45 28.56 17.44
CA ALA A 200 -8.83 27.43 18.29
C ALA A 200 -8.33 26.10 17.72
N PHE A 201 -8.45 25.91 16.40
CA PHE A 201 -7.90 24.75 15.70
C PHE A 201 -6.38 24.60 15.93
N LEU A 202 -5.62 25.68 15.75
CA LEU A 202 -4.17 25.68 15.99
C LEU A 202 -3.86 25.37 17.46
N ALA A 203 -4.51 26.06 18.39
CA ALA A 203 -4.29 25.85 19.83
C ALA A 203 -4.62 24.41 20.27
N GLU A 204 -5.72 23.83 19.78
CA GLU A 204 -6.13 22.45 20.09
C GLU A 204 -5.11 21.43 19.59
N ASN A 205 -4.61 21.57 18.37
CA ASN A 205 -3.66 20.60 17.80
C ASN A 205 -2.23 20.81 18.32
N ILE A 206 -1.79 22.05 18.58
CA ILE A 206 -0.49 22.35 19.19
C ILE A 206 -0.38 21.72 20.59
N ARG A 207 -1.43 21.81 21.41
CA ARG A 207 -1.46 21.20 22.75
C ARG A 207 -1.27 19.69 22.74
N ARG A 208 -1.53 19.02 21.61
CA ARG A 208 -1.39 17.56 21.48
C ARG A 208 -0.05 17.12 20.88
N ILE A 209 0.81 18.06 20.47
CA ILE A 209 2.15 17.75 19.94
C ILE A 209 2.92 16.81 20.88
N PRO A 210 2.98 17.03 22.22
CA PRO A 210 3.68 16.10 23.10
C PRO A 210 3.12 14.67 23.07
N GLU A 211 1.79 14.51 23.02
CA GLU A 211 1.13 13.20 22.88
C GLU A 211 1.52 12.52 21.56
N HIS A 212 1.56 13.29 20.47
CA HIS A 212 1.91 12.81 19.14
C HIS A 212 3.38 12.41 19.05
N VAL A 213 4.29 13.22 19.60
CA VAL A 213 5.72 12.90 19.67
C VAL A 213 5.94 11.61 20.45
N LEU A 214 5.30 11.46 21.61
CA LEU A 214 5.42 10.23 22.41
C LEU A 214 4.88 9.01 21.65
N ALA A 215 3.74 9.14 20.97
CA ALA A 215 3.19 8.06 20.15
C ALA A 215 4.11 7.68 18.98
N VAL A 216 4.74 8.66 18.32
CA VAL A 216 5.73 8.43 17.26
C VAL A 216 6.95 7.70 17.81
N LEU A 217 7.53 8.15 18.93
CA LEU A 217 8.69 7.50 19.55
C LEU A 217 8.38 6.06 19.96
N ALA A 218 7.23 5.84 20.60
CA ALA A 218 6.79 4.50 20.99
C ALA A 218 6.53 3.61 19.76
N GLY A 219 5.90 4.16 18.72
CA GLY A 219 5.66 3.45 17.47
C GLY A 219 6.95 3.11 16.72
N LEU A 220 7.92 4.01 16.69
CA LEU A 220 9.27 3.74 16.17
C LEU A 220 9.97 2.62 16.98
N GLY A 221 9.75 2.56 18.29
CA GLY A 221 10.19 1.43 19.11
C GLY A 221 9.60 0.10 18.66
N ILE A 222 8.29 0.05 18.35
CA ILE A 222 7.63 -1.15 17.79
C ILE A 222 8.24 -1.53 16.43
N ILE A 223 8.44 -0.54 15.55
CA ILE A 223 9.08 -0.75 14.24
C ILE A 223 10.51 -1.29 14.40
N ALA A 224 11.29 -0.72 15.32
CA ALA A 224 12.66 -1.13 15.57
C ALA A 224 12.75 -2.60 16.01
N ILE A 225 11.79 -3.10 16.79
CA ILE A 225 11.71 -4.53 17.14
C ILE A 225 11.50 -5.37 15.88
N GLY A 226 10.56 -4.99 15.00
CA GLY A 226 10.32 -5.72 13.75
C GLY A 226 11.53 -5.67 12.79
N MET A 227 12.22 -4.53 12.72
CA MET A 227 13.48 -4.40 11.98
C MET A 227 14.58 -5.26 12.60
N ALA A 228 14.69 -5.34 13.92
CA ALA A 228 15.64 -6.20 14.59
C ALA A 228 15.35 -7.69 14.28
N ILE A 229 14.09 -8.12 14.32
CA ILE A 229 13.69 -9.48 13.92
C ILE A 229 14.05 -9.73 12.46
N THR A 230 13.75 -8.79 11.56
CA THR A 230 14.13 -8.86 10.14
C THR A 230 15.64 -9.04 10.00
N TRP A 231 16.40 -8.21 10.71
CA TRP A 231 17.84 -8.20 10.69
C TRP A 231 18.43 -9.52 11.20
N TYR A 232 17.98 -10.01 12.35
CA TYR A 232 18.45 -11.28 12.90
C TYR A 232 18.01 -12.49 12.05
N GLY A 233 16.80 -12.44 11.47
CA GLY A 233 16.27 -13.49 10.62
C GLY A 233 17.01 -13.61 9.28
N LEU A 234 17.39 -12.47 8.67
CA LEU A 234 18.12 -12.44 7.39
C LEU A 234 19.63 -12.60 7.55
N TYR A 235 20.23 -11.99 8.58
CA TYR A 235 21.69 -11.76 8.63
C TYR A 235 22.43 -12.50 9.74
N ASN A 236 21.80 -13.39 10.53
CA ASN A 236 22.50 -14.13 11.58
C ASN A 236 22.81 -15.59 11.22
N ARG A 237 24.10 -15.84 10.90
CA ARG A 237 24.87 -16.94 11.51
C ARG A 237 26.27 -16.44 11.88
N LEU A 238 26.32 -15.66 12.98
CA LEU A 238 27.49 -15.07 13.64
C LEU A 238 28.36 -14.14 12.77
N MET A 239 28.01 -12.85 12.81
CA MET A 239 28.88 -11.68 12.58
C MET A 239 30.04 -11.85 11.58
N GLY A 240 29.88 -11.36 10.35
CA GLY A 240 30.98 -11.34 9.36
C GLY A 240 31.00 -10.07 8.54
N ARG A 241 31.31 -8.93 9.19
CA ARG A 241 31.56 -7.58 8.63
C ARG A 241 30.33 -6.67 8.45
N LEU A 242 29.81 -6.19 9.57
CA LEU A 242 29.10 -4.92 9.65
C LEU A 242 30.02 -3.81 9.08
N LEU A 243 29.54 -3.06 8.07
CA LEU A 243 29.89 -1.64 7.85
C LEU A 243 31.18 -1.24 7.10
N ASP A 244 31.57 -1.87 5.99
CA ASP A 244 32.67 -1.27 5.18
C ASP A 244 32.23 -0.29 4.07
N ILE A 245 30.94 -0.13 3.73
CA ILE A 245 30.58 0.69 2.56
C ILE A 245 29.24 1.44 2.74
N PHE A 246 29.20 2.43 3.64
CA PHE A 246 28.31 3.59 3.47
C PHE A 246 28.78 4.44 2.28
N ARG A 247 28.69 3.90 1.05
CA ARG A 247 28.89 4.67 -0.20
C ARG A 247 27.76 4.38 -1.17
N GLU A 248 26.64 5.06 -1.01
CA GLU A 248 25.67 5.26 -2.08
C GLU A 248 25.37 6.76 -2.23
N GLY A 249 26.34 7.46 -2.81
CA GLY A 249 26.18 8.78 -3.43
C GLY A 249 26.01 8.69 -4.95
N LYS A 250 25.33 7.66 -5.44
CA LYS A 250 24.99 7.49 -6.86
C LYS A 250 23.52 7.04 -6.90
N TYR A 251 22.75 7.55 -7.85
CA TYR A 251 21.29 7.37 -8.00
C TYR A 251 20.36 8.45 -7.41
N VAL A 252 20.86 9.67 -7.22
CA VAL A 252 20.05 10.87 -7.54
C VAL A 252 20.74 11.61 -8.68
N THR A 253 20.67 11.05 -9.88
CA THR A 253 20.61 11.91 -11.06
C THR A 253 19.20 12.45 -11.10
N ALA A 254 18.97 13.54 -10.36
CA ALA A 254 17.86 14.42 -10.67
C ALA A 254 18.12 14.94 -12.07
N ASP A 255 17.44 14.37 -13.05
CA ASP A 255 17.36 14.95 -14.38
C ASP A 255 16.70 16.33 -14.24
N THR A 256 17.55 17.36 -14.29
CA THR A 256 17.16 18.77 -14.13
C THR A 256 16.53 19.35 -15.40
N SER A 257 16.16 18.54 -16.38
CA SER A 257 15.36 18.98 -17.52
C SER A 257 13.88 19.25 -17.20
N ALA A 258 13.44 18.97 -15.96
CA ALA A 258 12.07 19.16 -15.48
C ALA A 258 11.52 20.61 -15.48
N PHE A 259 12.34 21.62 -15.77
CA PHE A 259 11.85 22.99 -15.98
C PHE A 259 11.04 23.11 -17.29
N TYR A 260 11.40 22.36 -18.33
CA TYR A 260 10.64 22.31 -19.58
C TYR A 260 9.41 21.39 -19.52
N GLY A 261 9.36 20.46 -18.56
CA GLY A 261 8.16 19.65 -18.25
C GLY A 261 7.02 20.47 -17.62
N GLY A 262 7.32 21.62 -17.01
CA GLY A 262 6.33 22.55 -16.46
C GLY A 262 5.45 23.24 -17.51
N LEU A 263 5.89 23.31 -18.77
CA LEU A 263 5.10 23.84 -19.88
C LEU A 263 4.27 22.76 -20.59
N HIS A 264 4.60 21.47 -20.42
CA HIS A 264 3.70 20.35 -20.73
C HIS A 264 2.60 20.18 -19.67
N ALA A 265 2.78 20.70 -18.45
CA ALA A 265 1.84 20.58 -17.33
C ALA A 265 0.54 21.40 -17.46
N VAL A 266 0.37 22.15 -18.56
CA VAL A 266 -0.90 22.80 -18.94
C VAL A 266 -1.49 22.18 -20.24
N GLY A 267 -0.78 21.24 -20.86
CA GLY A 267 -1.15 20.61 -22.12
C GLY A 267 -1.73 19.21 -21.94
N LEU A 268 -3.05 19.15 -21.89
CA LEU A 268 -3.91 18.09 -22.42
C LEU A 268 -3.16 16.88 -23.03
N VAL A 269 -3.25 15.74 -22.33
CA VAL A 269 -3.27 14.38 -22.90
C VAL A 269 -1.89 13.76 -23.21
N SER A 270 -1.63 12.55 -22.69
CA SER A 270 -0.96 11.51 -23.50
C SER A 270 -2.03 11.04 -24.51
N PRO A 271 -1.82 11.14 -25.83
CA PRO A 271 -2.82 11.14 -26.92
C PRO A 271 -3.95 10.10 -26.87
N GLU A 272 -3.89 9.08 -26.01
CA GLU A 272 -4.72 7.89 -26.15
C GLU A 272 -5.86 7.74 -25.14
N LEU A 273 -5.92 8.42 -23.99
CA LEU A 273 -7.02 8.19 -23.02
C LEU A 273 -7.50 9.45 -22.23
N PRO A 274 -8.26 10.37 -22.87
CA PRO A 274 -9.02 11.44 -22.20
C PRO A 274 -9.90 10.95 -21.03
N LEU A 275 -10.29 9.68 -21.06
CA LEU A 275 -11.14 9.03 -20.06
C LEU A 275 -10.45 8.94 -18.68
N ALA A 276 -9.13 8.75 -18.62
CA ALA A 276 -8.42 8.62 -17.34
C ALA A 276 -8.45 9.92 -16.52
N TRP A 277 -8.32 11.07 -17.19
CA TRP A 277 -8.47 12.38 -16.55
C TRP A 277 -9.86 12.61 -16.02
N LEU A 278 -10.90 12.26 -16.80
CA LEU A 278 -12.28 12.37 -16.34
C LEU A 278 -12.50 11.54 -15.07
N VAL A 279 -11.98 10.31 -15.03
CA VAL A 279 -12.09 9.43 -13.86
C VAL A 279 -11.32 9.99 -12.65
N ASN A 280 -10.10 10.50 -12.85
CA ASN A 280 -9.33 11.18 -11.79
C ASN A 280 -10.07 12.41 -11.24
N LEU A 281 -10.62 13.26 -12.11
CA LEU A 281 -11.37 14.45 -11.71
C LEU A 281 -12.66 14.07 -10.96
N LEU A 282 -13.37 13.05 -11.41
CA LEU A 282 -14.54 12.53 -10.71
C LEU A 282 -14.18 11.95 -9.34
N ALA A 283 -13.04 11.24 -9.24
CA ALA A 283 -12.53 10.75 -7.96
C ALA A 283 -12.19 11.91 -7.02
N VAL A 284 -11.41 12.90 -7.47
CA VAL A 284 -11.04 14.08 -6.68
C VAL A 284 -12.27 14.89 -6.27
N ALA A 285 -13.23 15.09 -7.17
CA ALA A 285 -14.50 15.73 -6.84
C ALA A 285 -15.27 14.93 -5.80
N GLY A 286 -15.34 13.61 -5.93
CA GLY A 286 -15.93 12.71 -4.94
C GLY A 286 -15.24 12.81 -3.58
N LEU A 287 -13.90 12.88 -3.54
CA LEU A 287 -13.14 13.08 -2.31
C LEU A 287 -13.45 14.44 -1.68
N ALA A 288 -13.49 15.52 -2.46
CA ALA A 288 -13.83 16.87 -1.98
C ALA A 288 -15.26 16.94 -1.42
N VAL A 289 -16.22 16.31 -2.11
CA VAL A 289 -17.59 16.14 -1.60
C VAL A 289 -17.58 15.31 -0.31
N GLY A 290 -16.75 14.27 -0.24
CA GLY A 290 -16.53 13.45 0.94
C GLY A 290 -16.06 14.27 2.14
N VAL A 291 -15.07 15.15 1.96
CA VAL A 291 -14.60 16.07 3.01
C VAL A 291 -15.77 16.90 3.56
N TRP A 292 -16.62 17.42 2.67
CA TRP A 292 -17.77 18.23 3.08
C TRP A 292 -18.88 17.41 3.77
N ARG A 293 -19.23 16.24 3.23
CA ARG A 293 -20.32 15.39 3.72
C ARG A 293 -19.96 14.63 4.99
N LEU A 294 -18.71 14.22 5.13
CA LEU A 294 -18.19 13.46 6.28
C LEU A 294 -17.64 14.36 7.38
N ARG A 295 -17.96 15.66 7.37
CA ARG A 295 -17.54 16.67 8.36
C ARG A 295 -17.91 16.35 9.82
N ARG A 296 -18.83 15.42 10.06
CA ARG A 296 -19.21 14.93 11.39
C ARG A 296 -18.75 13.48 11.66
N GLY A 297 -17.89 12.96 10.80
CA GLY A 297 -17.44 11.57 10.80
C GLY A 297 -15.99 11.46 10.31
N PRO A 298 -15.65 10.49 9.44
CA PRO A 298 -14.28 10.21 9.04
C PRO A 298 -13.74 11.20 7.99
N ILE A 299 -13.72 12.52 8.27
CA ILE A 299 -13.22 13.53 7.31
C ILE A 299 -11.75 13.31 6.91
N PHE A 300 -10.96 12.69 7.78
CA PHE A 300 -9.55 12.39 7.52
C PHE A 300 -9.34 11.36 6.39
N ILE A 301 -10.32 10.47 6.15
CA ILE A 301 -10.24 9.43 5.11
C ILE A 301 -10.18 10.05 3.70
N PRO A 302 -11.14 10.90 3.27
CA PRO A 302 -11.04 11.57 1.98
C PRO A 302 -9.90 12.59 1.93
N LEU A 303 -9.50 13.21 3.06
CA LEU A 303 -8.33 14.08 3.10
C LEU A 303 -7.03 13.33 2.77
N PHE A 304 -6.87 12.09 3.26
CA PHE A 304 -5.73 11.26 2.89
C PHE A 304 -5.72 10.93 1.39
N GLY A 305 -6.89 10.62 0.82
CA GLY A 305 -7.02 10.44 -0.63
C GLY A 305 -6.60 11.69 -1.42
N LEU A 306 -7.05 12.88 -0.99
CA LEU A 306 -6.65 14.15 -1.61
C LEU A 306 -5.15 14.43 -1.46
N PHE A 307 -4.58 14.12 -0.29
CA PHE A 307 -3.14 14.22 -0.07
C PHE A 307 -2.37 13.35 -1.07
N GLY A 308 -2.77 12.10 -1.28
CA GLY A 308 -2.15 11.23 -2.28
C GLY A 308 -2.18 11.81 -3.69
N PHE A 309 -3.32 12.40 -4.08
CA PHE A 309 -3.45 13.08 -5.37
C PHE A 309 -2.50 14.29 -5.47
N LEU A 310 -2.48 15.16 -4.45
CA LEU A 310 -1.61 16.33 -4.43
C LEU A 310 -0.12 15.94 -4.45
N LEU A 311 0.23 14.86 -3.76
CA LEU A 311 1.58 14.32 -3.77
C LEU A 311 1.97 13.85 -5.18
N HIS A 312 1.06 13.16 -5.88
CA HIS A 312 1.27 12.76 -7.28
C HIS A 312 1.39 13.97 -8.23
N CYS A 313 0.61 15.04 -8.00
CA CYS A 313 0.78 16.29 -8.74
C CYS A 313 2.16 16.91 -8.48
N ALA A 314 2.63 16.92 -7.23
CA ALA A 314 3.94 17.45 -6.88
C ALA A 314 5.09 16.66 -7.53
N TYR A 315 4.91 15.35 -7.71
CA TYR A 315 5.82 14.49 -8.47
C TYR A 315 5.61 14.52 -9.99
N GLN A 316 4.78 15.43 -10.50
CA GLN A 316 4.45 15.57 -11.92
C GLN A 316 3.83 14.29 -12.54
N ARG A 317 3.12 13.50 -11.73
CA ARG A 317 2.49 12.22 -12.13
C ARG A 317 1.00 12.13 -11.73
N PRO A 318 0.17 13.17 -11.99
CA PRO A 318 -1.24 13.17 -11.58
C PRO A 318 -2.05 12.02 -12.20
N LEU A 319 -1.65 11.55 -13.38
CA LEU A 319 -2.31 10.45 -14.09
C LEU A 319 -2.16 9.10 -13.41
N ALA A 320 -1.07 8.89 -12.66
CA ALA A 320 -0.78 7.63 -11.99
C ALA A 320 -1.52 7.48 -10.65
N PHE A 321 -2.19 8.52 -10.14
CA PHE A 321 -2.78 8.49 -8.80
C PHE A 321 -3.77 7.35 -8.57
N LEU A 322 -4.73 7.13 -9.48
CA LEU A 322 -5.68 6.00 -9.37
C LEU A 322 -5.08 4.65 -9.73
N PHE A 323 -3.85 4.64 -10.23
CA PHE A 323 -3.05 3.44 -10.41
C PHE A 323 -2.11 3.21 -9.23
N ALA A 324 -1.93 4.18 -8.32
CA ALA A 324 -1.04 4.04 -7.19
C ALA A 324 -1.61 3.02 -6.18
N PRO A 325 -0.92 1.89 -5.97
CA PRO A 325 -1.43 0.79 -5.14
C PRO A 325 -1.60 1.18 -3.67
N GLU A 326 -0.82 2.13 -3.15
CA GLU A 326 -0.95 2.59 -1.77
C GLU A 326 -2.19 3.47 -1.53
N TYR A 327 -2.64 4.22 -2.55
CA TYR A 327 -3.78 5.14 -2.42
C TYR A 327 -5.10 4.53 -2.90
N GLY A 328 -5.06 3.57 -3.82
CA GLY A 328 -6.24 2.90 -4.36
C GLY A 328 -7.26 2.44 -3.30
N PRO A 329 -6.84 1.64 -2.29
CA PRO A 329 -7.73 1.20 -1.22
C PRO A 329 -8.36 2.37 -0.44
N ALA A 330 -7.58 3.42 -0.16
CA ALA A 330 -8.06 4.59 0.56
C ALA A 330 -9.05 5.43 -0.26
N VAL A 331 -8.83 5.57 -1.57
CA VAL A 331 -9.76 6.23 -2.48
C VAL A 331 -11.07 5.44 -2.58
N ALA A 332 -11.00 4.13 -2.76
CA ALA A 332 -12.18 3.25 -2.79
C ALA A 332 -13.01 3.38 -1.51
N ALA A 333 -12.36 3.33 -0.34
CA ALA A 333 -13.02 3.55 0.95
C ALA A 333 -13.67 4.94 1.03
N SER A 334 -12.94 5.99 0.63
CA SER A 334 -13.41 7.38 0.68
C SER A 334 -14.66 7.60 -0.18
N LEU A 335 -14.64 7.13 -1.43
CA LEU A 335 -15.76 7.26 -2.36
C LEU A 335 -16.97 6.45 -1.90
N ALA A 336 -16.76 5.23 -1.42
CA ALA A 336 -17.82 4.38 -0.89
C ALA A 336 -18.49 5.00 0.36
N LEU A 337 -17.70 5.51 1.31
CA LEU A 337 -18.22 6.19 2.50
C LEU A 337 -19.01 7.44 2.14
N THR A 338 -18.48 8.23 1.20
CA THR A 338 -19.14 9.45 0.70
C THR A 338 -20.49 9.11 0.08
N LEU A 339 -20.53 8.10 -0.79
CA LEU A 339 -21.78 7.69 -1.44
C LEU A 339 -22.77 7.09 -0.45
N CYS A 340 -22.32 6.30 0.53
CA CYS A 340 -23.17 5.78 1.61
C CYS A 340 -23.75 6.91 2.46
N ALA A 341 -23.00 7.99 2.69
CA ALA A 341 -23.49 9.15 3.44
C ALA A 341 -24.50 9.99 2.65
N ILE A 342 -24.35 10.10 1.32
CA ILE A 342 -25.21 10.94 0.47
C ILE A 342 -26.48 10.19 0.04
N ALA A 343 -26.34 8.93 -0.36
CA ALA A 343 -27.40 8.16 -1.00
C ALA A 343 -27.43 6.70 -0.48
N PRO A 344 -27.67 6.46 0.82
CA PRO A 344 -27.52 5.13 1.45
C PRO A 344 -28.41 4.02 0.85
N ARG A 345 -29.50 4.38 0.16
CA ARG A 345 -30.37 3.42 -0.54
C ARG A 345 -29.86 3.08 -1.94
N ALA A 346 -29.34 4.06 -2.68
CA ALA A 346 -28.84 3.90 -4.04
C ALA A 346 -27.36 3.46 -4.09
N ALA A 347 -26.61 3.68 -3.00
CA ALA A 347 -25.17 3.43 -2.94
C ALA A 347 -24.76 2.04 -3.43
N PRO A 348 -25.41 0.92 -3.02
CA PRO A 348 -25.01 -0.39 -3.52
C PRO A 348 -25.16 -0.53 -5.04
N ALA A 349 -26.31 -0.09 -5.59
CA ALA A 349 -26.57 -0.19 -7.03
C ALA A 349 -25.60 0.69 -7.84
N ALA A 350 -25.33 1.91 -7.37
CA ALA A 350 -24.38 2.81 -8.01
C ALA A 350 -22.94 2.28 -7.96
N LEU A 351 -22.50 1.68 -6.85
CA LEU A 351 -21.19 1.04 -6.75
C LEU A 351 -21.07 -0.17 -7.68
N LEU A 352 -22.11 -1.01 -7.78
CA LEU A 352 -22.13 -2.15 -8.70
C LEU A 352 -22.12 -1.71 -10.16
N ALA A 353 -22.91 -0.68 -10.53
CA ALA A 353 -22.90 -0.13 -11.88
C ALA A 353 -21.51 0.43 -12.24
N ALA A 354 -20.88 1.16 -11.31
CA ALA A 354 -19.51 1.65 -11.49
C ALA A 354 -18.49 0.51 -11.56
N THR A 355 -18.67 -0.57 -10.80
CA THR A 355 -17.83 -1.78 -10.86
C THR A 355 -17.86 -2.39 -12.25
N LEU A 356 -19.04 -2.56 -12.85
CA LEU A 356 -19.17 -3.15 -14.19
C LEU A 356 -18.52 -2.28 -15.26
N GLY A 357 -18.76 -0.95 -15.22
CA GLY A 357 -18.19 -0.03 -16.19
C GLY A 357 -16.66 0.11 -16.07
N LEU A 358 -16.16 0.41 -14.86
CA LEU A 358 -14.73 0.60 -14.63
C LEU A 358 -13.96 -0.71 -14.71
N GLY A 359 -14.52 -1.81 -14.21
CA GLY A 359 -13.86 -3.11 -14.20
C GLY A 359 -13.60 -3.62 -15.61
N ALA A 360 -14.58 -3.52 -16.51
CA ALA A 360 -14.40 -3.92 -17.90
C ALA A 360 -13.33 -3.05 -18.60
N ALA A 361 -13.38 -1.73 -18.41
CA ALA A 361 -12.41 -0.81 -19.02
C ALA A 361 -10.98 -1.04 -18.50
N ASN A 362 -10.79 -1.13 -17.19
CA ASN A 362 -9.48 -1.34 -16.57
C ASN A 362 -8.91 -2.73 -16.86
N PHE A 363 -9.76 -3.77 -16.90
CA PHE A 363 -9.33 -5.12 -17.24
C PHE A 363 -8.89 -5.22 -18.71
N GLU A 364 -9.62 -4.58 -19.63
CA GLU A 364 -9.23 -4.53 -21.03
C GLU A 364 -7.93 -3.73 -21.22
N ALA A 365 -7.78 -2.59 -20.56
CA ALA A 365 -6.52 -1.84 -20.56
C ALA A 365 -5.35 -2.68 -20.04
N TYR A 366 -5.55 -3.40 -18.93
CA TYR A 366 -4.54 -4.30 -18.37
C TYR A 366 -4.15 -5.42 -19.36
N ARG A 367 -5.15 -6.05 -20.00
CA ARG A 367 -4.93 -7.09 -21.01
C ARG A 367 -4.14 -6.55 -22.21
N GLN A 368 -4.45 -5.34 -22.66
CA GLN A 368 -3.71 -4.67 -23.74
C GLN A 368 -2.27 -4.38 -23.34
N THR A 369 -2.03 -3.86 -22.13
CA THR A 369 -0.67 -3.65 -21.60
C THR A 369 0.14 -4.95 -21.59
N LEU A 370 -0.44 -6.07 -21.15
CA LEU A 370 0.24 -7.37 -21.18
C LEU A 370 0.60 -7.83 -22.60
N ALA A 371 -0.25 -7.52 -23.59
CA ALA A 371 0.00 -7.88 -24.99
C ALA A 371 1.12 -7.04 -25.61
N THR A 372 1.21 -5.75 -25.28
CA THR A 372 2.21 -4.83 -25.83
C THR A 372 3.57 -4.93 -25.14
N ASP A 373 3.60 -5.19 -23.83
CA ASP A 373 4.82 -5.22 -23.01
C ASP A 373 5.46 -6.61 -22.92
N ALA A 374 4.94 -7.60 -23.66
CA ALA A 374 5.51 -8.95 -23.73
C ALA A 374 7.05 -9.03 -23.87
N PRO A 375 7.75 -8.16 -24.65
CA PRO A 375 9.21 -8.18 -24.73
C PRO A 375 9.94 -7.54 -23.53
N ARG A 376 9.26 -6.81 -22.62
CA ARG A 376 9.83 -6.14 -21.43
C ARG A 376 9.57 -6.90 -20.12
N THR A 377 9.26 -8.19 -20.21
CA THR A 377 8.99 -9.00 -19.03
C THR A 377 9.96 -10.18 -18.97
N LEU A 378 10.52 -10.44 -17.79
CA LEU A 378 11.38 -11.62 -17.60
C LEU A 378 10.55 -12.81 -17.09
N PRO A 379 10.79 -14.02 -17.61
CA PRO A 379 10.18 -15.21 -17.04
C PRO A 379 10.70 -15.40 -15.63
N LEU A 380 9.84 -15.78 -14.68
CA LEU A 380 10.27 -16.03 -13.30
C LEU A 380 11.45 -17.02 -13.19
N ALA A 381 11.58 -17.94 -14.14
CA ALA A 381 12.70 -18.88 -14.24
C ALA A 381 14.07 -18.21 -14.44
N SER A 382 14.14 -17.00 -15.00
CA SER A 382 15.40 -16.26 -15.19
C SER A 382 15.97 -15.70 -13.89
N TYR A 383 15.17 -15.63 -12.82
CA TYR A 383 15.66 -15.21 -11.51
C TYR A 383 16.56 -16.26 -10.85
N GLY A 384 16.60 -17.48 -11.42
CA GLY A 384 17.33 -18.61 -10.85
C GLY A 384 16.76 -18.95 -9.48
N LEU A 385 16.22 -20.15 -9.31
CA LEU A 385 16.24 -20.76 -7.98
C LEU A 385 17.71 -21.09 -7.69
N VAL A 386 18.52 -20.07 -7.40
CA VAL A 386 19.83 -20.29 -6.80
C VAL A 386 19.48 -20.78 -5.40
N GLN A 387 19.24 -22.09 -5.26
CA GLN A 387 19.57 -22.71 -3.99
C GLN A 387 21.00 -22.26 -3.73
N PRO A 388 21.27 -21.52 -2.65
CA PRO A 388 22.64 -21.26 -2.31
C PRO A 388 23.27 -22.64 -2.17
N ALA A 389 24.14 -23.01 -3.12
CA ALA A 389 25.03 -24.13 -2.92
C ALA A 389 25.59 -23.90 -1.52
N PRO A 390 25.49 -24.87 -0.59
CA PRO A 390 25.91 -24.66 0.78
C PRO A 390 27.32 -24.11 0.72
N ARG A 391 27.47 -22.79 0.91
CA ARG A 391 28.78 -22.16 0.82
C ARG A 391 29.51 -22.79 1.98
N SER A 392 30.48 -23.65 1.67
CA SER A 392 31.43 -24.14 2.65
C SER A 392 31.92 -22.89 3.36
N ILE A 393 31.62 -22.79 4.66
CA ILE A 393 32.10 -21.70 5.49
C ILE A 393 33.62 -21.71 5.29
N PRO A 394 34.22 -20.68 4.67
CA PRO A 394 35.67 -20.67 4.51
C PRO A 394 36.25 -20.83 5.92
N PRO A 395 37.23 -21.74 6.12
CA PRO A 395 37.81 -21.94 7.43
C PRO A 395 38.23 -20.60 8.00
N LEU A 396 37.89 -20.36 9.27
CA LEU A 396 38.28 -19.15 9.98
C LEU A 396 39.78 -18.90 9.74
N PRO A 397 40.20 -17.66 9.44
CA PRO A 397 41.61 -17.35 9.28
C PRO A 397 42.37 -17.88 10.50
N PRO A 398 43.46 -18.66 10.31
CA PRO A 398 44.26 -19.14 11.41
C PRO A 398 44.86 -17.93 12.13
N GLY A 399 44.28 -17.56 13.28
CA GLY A 399 44.74 -16.39 14.05
C GLY A 399 43.71 -15.74 14.99
N ILE A 400 42.41 -16.01 14.85
CA ILE A 400 41.37 -15.31 15.66
C ILE A 400 41.11 -15.97 17.03
N LEU A 401 41.64 -17.17 17.28
CA LEU A 401 41.60 -17.83 18.60
C LEU A 401 43.01 -17.98 19.17
N ARG A 402 43.63 -16.86 19.53
CA ARG A 402 44.73 -16.85 20.50
C ARG A 402 44.63 -15.62 21.39
N THR A 403 43.79 -15.70 22.41
CA THR A 403 44.09 -15.14 23.74
C THR A 403 43.32 -15.94 24.81
N PRO A 404 43.92 -16.12 26.00
CA PRO A 404 43.54 -17.11 27.02
C PRO A 404 42.18 -16.88 27.66
#